data_AF-G7KWX3-F1
#
_entry.id   AF-G7KWX3-F1
#
_cell.length_a   1.000
_cell.length_b   1.000
_cell.length_c   1.000
_cell.angle_alpha   90.00
_cell.angle_beta   90.00
_cell.angle_gamma   90.00
#
_symmetry.space_group_name_H-M   'P 1'
#
loop_
_entity.id
_entity.type
_entity.pdbx_description
1 polymer ?
#
loop_
_entity_poly.entity_id
_entity_poly.type
_entity_poly.pdbx_seq_one_letter_code
_entity_poly.pdbx_strand_id
1 'polypeptide(L)' 'MAQLLKFVYAIIFLFSLCLAATKEKFHSCVNANDCPYDFCSPPKYAKCVYNSCYCEDQGRL' A
#
# COMPACT_ATOMS: atom_id res chain seq x y z
N MET A 1 -20.25 14.33 30.62
CA MET A 1 -20.30 14.84 29.22
C MET A 1 -18.90 14.89 28.58
N ALA A 2 -17.96 15.66 29.15
CA ALA A 2 -16.63 15.89 28.56
C ALA A 2 -15.70 14.66 28.45
N GLN A 3 -15.82 13.68 29.37
CA GLN A 3 -15.02 12.45 29.31
C GLN A 3 -15.39 11.55 28.13
N LEU A 4 -16.68 11.46 27.78
CA LEU A 4 -17.14 10.70 26.62
C LEU A 4 -16.63 11.32 25.31
N LEU A 5 -16.67 12.65 25.21
CA LEU A 5 -16.13 13.39 24.06
C LEU A 5 -14.63 13.14 23.87
N LYS A 6 -13.85 13.09 24.95
CA LYS A 6 -12.41 12.75 24.90
C LYS A 6 -12.18 11.32 24.38
N PHE A 7 -13.01 10.38 24.81
CA PHE A 7 -12.89 8.99 24.40
C PHE A 7 -13.20 8.81 22.91
N VAL A 8 -14.27 9.43 22.43
CA VAL A 8 -14.64 9.43 21.00
C VAL A 8 -13.54 10.06 20.15
N TYR A 9 -12.97 11.19 20.60
CA TYR A 9 -11.88 11.85 19.89
C TYR A 9 -10.63 10.97 19.80
N ALA A 10 -10.26 10.27 20.89
CA ALA A 10 -9.15 9.34 20.89
C ALA A 10 -9.35 8.19 19.89
N ILE A 11 -10.56 7.63 19.80
CA ILE A 11 -10.87 6.55 18.84
C ILE A 11 -10.76 7.05 17.40
N ILE A 12 -11.35 8.21 17.08
CA ILE A 12 -11.29 8.80 15.73
C ILE A 12 -9.84 9.08 15.33
N PHE A 13 -9.04 9.60 16.27
CA PHE A 13 -7.63 9.88 16.06
C PHE A 13 -6.83 8.60 15.75
N LEU A 14 -7.02 7.53 16.54
CA LEU A 14 -6.39 6.23 16.29
C LEU A 14 -6.82 5.64 14.93
N PHE A 15 -8.10 5.74 14.58
CA PHE A 15 -8.61 5.26 13.30
C PHE A 15 -7.99 6.02 12.11
N SER A 16 -7.83 7.34 12.26
CA SER A 16 -7.22 8.20 11.25
C SER A 16 -5.74 7.89 11.06
N LEU A 17 -5.02 7.60 12.15
CA LEU A 17 -3.62 7.15 12.10
C LEU A 17 -3.48 5.80 11.38
N CYS A 18 -4.34 4.82 11.68
CA CYS A 18 -4.34 3.53 11.00
C CYS A 18 -4.61 3.68 9.49
N LEU A 19 -5.55 4.55 9.12
CA LEU A 19 -5.86 4.88 7.72
C LEU A 19 -4.71 5.58 7.01
N ALA A 20 -4.01 6.49 7.69
CA ALA A 20 -2.83 7.16 7.14
C ALA A 20 -1.67 6.18 6.91
N ALA A 21 -1.41 5.29 7.87
CA ALA A 21 -0.35 4.30 7.79
C ALA A 21 -0.57 3.24 6.69
N THR A 22 -1.82 2.97 6.31
CA THR A 22 -2.13 2.01 5.24
C THR A 22 -1.95 2.60 3.84
N LYS A 23 -1.96 3.93 3.67
CA LYS A 23 -1.79 4.57 2.35
C LYS A 23 -0.36 4.55 1.83
N GLU A 24 0.64 4.46 2.71
CA GLU A 24 2.05 4.59 2.30
C GLU A 24 2.65 3.31 1.68
N LYS A 25 1.95 2.17 1.71
CA LYS A 25 2.52 0.88 1.27
C LYS A 25 1.93 0.31 -0.01
N PHE A 26 0.86 0.89 -0.53
CA PHE A 26 0.30 0.45 -1.80
C PHE A 26 0.71 1.44 -2.88
N HIS A 27 1.80 1.12 -3.58
CA HIS A 27 2.06 1.75 -4.87
C HIS A 27 0.91 1.34 -5.80
N SER A 28 -0.09 2.20 -5.85
CA SER A 28 -1.24 2.04 -6.72
C SER A 28 -0.74 2.05 -8.16
N CYS A 29 -0.89 0.94 -8.85
CA CYS A 29 -0.50 0.82 -10.24
C CYS A 29 -1.74 0.54 -11.10
N VAL A 30 -1.76 1.06 -12.32
CA VAL A 30 -2.73 0.65 -13.35
C VAL A 30 -2.05 -0.33 -14.30
N ASN A 31 -0.79 -0.04 -14.63
CA ASN A 31 0.07 -0.82 -15.50
C ASN A 31 1.39 -1.15 -14.80
N ALA A 32 2.13 -2.13 -15.33
CA ALA A 32 3.45 -2.49 -14.81
C ALA A 32 4.45 -1.32 -14.80
N ASN A 33 4.29 -0.35 -15.71
CA ASN A 33 5.13 0.85 -15.80
C ASN A 33 4.90 1.86 -14.67
N ASP A 34 3.78 1.75 -13.94
CA ASP A 34 3.53 2.57 -12.74
C ASP A 34 4.31 2.03 -11.53
N CYS A 35 4.87 0.82 -11.65
CA CYS A 35 5.75 0.25 -10.63
C CYS A 35 7.17 0.82 -10.80
N PRO A 36 7.87 1.13 -9.70
CA PRO A 36 9.25 1.59 -9.77
C PRO A 36 10.13 0.59 -10.53
N TYR A 37 11.05 1.08 -11.38
CA TYR A 37 11.96 0.21 -12.13
C TYR A 37 12.83 -0.66 -11.21
N ASP A 38 13.22 -0.13 -10.05
CA ASP A 38 14.01 -0.84 -9.03
C ASP A 38 13.14 -1.58 -7.99
N PHE A 39 11.84 -1.76 -8.25
CA PHE A 39 10.93 -2.43 -7.32
C PHE A 39 11.27 -3.91 -7.14
N CYS A 40 11.83 -4.55 -8.17
CA CYS A 40 12.22 -5.95 -8.16
C CYS A 40 13.69 -6.11 -8.54
N SER A 41 14.39 -7.03 -7.87
CA SER A 41 15.72 -7.45 -8.31
C SER A 41 15.63 -8.45 -9.47
N PRO A 42 16.54 -8.38 -10.47
CA PRO A 42 16.63 -9.38 -11.52
C PRO A 42 16.77 -10.79 -10.93
N PRO A 43 16.15 -11.85 -11.51
CA PRO A 43 15.45 -11.91 -12.81
C PRO A 43 13.95 -11.57 -12.74
N LYS A 44 13.48 -11.03 -11.61
CA LYS A 44 12.06 -10.74 -11.41
C LYS A 44 11.69 -9.41 -12.06
N TYR A 45 10.46 -9.33 -12.56
CA TYR A 45 9.93 -8.12 -13.16
C TYR A 45 8.72 -7.63 -12.35
N ALA A 46 8.53 -6.32 -12.32
CA ALA A 46 7.38 -5.72 -11.67
C ALA A 46 6.12 -5.97 -12.50
N LYS A 47 5.04 -6.38 -11.83
CA LYS A 47 3.73 -6.64 -12.42
C LYS A 47 2.68 -5.93 -11.58
N CYS A 48 1.72 -5.31 -12.25
CA CYS A 48 0.59 -4.71 -11.57
C CYS A 48 -0.54 -5.75 -11.42
N VAL A 49 -0.93 -6.06 -10.19
CA VAL A 49 -2.01 -7.00 -9.87
C VAL A 49 -2.93 -6.36 -8.83
N TYR A 50 -4.24 -6.32 -9.08
CA TYR A 50 -5.22 -5.68 -8.18
C TYR A 50 -4.77 -4.29 -7.68
N ASN A 51 -4.28 -3.46 -8.60
CA ASN A 51 -3.87 -2.11 -8.31
C ASN A 51 -2.68 -2.03 -7.31
N SER A 52 -1.84 -3.07 -7.28
CA SER A 52 -0.64 -3.15 -6.44
C SER A 52 0.52 -3.79 -7.21
N CYS A 53 1.74 -3.30 -6.99
CA CYS A 53 2.95 -3.84 -7.61
C CYS A 53 3.41 -5.13 -6.92
N TYR A 54 3.68 -6.18 -7.72
CA TYR A 54 4.24 -7.45 -7.28
C TYR A 54 5.45 -7.82 -8.12
N CYS A 55 6.36 -8.63 -7.57
CA CYS A 55 7.49 -9.19 -8.30
C CYS A 55 7.16 -10.61 -8.77
N GLU A 56 7.23 -10.86 -10.07
CA GLU A 56 7.04 -12.18 -10.67
C GLU A 56 8.33 -12.61 -11.37
N ASP A 57 8.69 -13.89 -11.26
CA ASP A 57 9.84 -14.46 -11.98
C ASP A 57 9.53 -14.51 -13.48
N GLN A 58 10.47 -14.06 -14.33
CA GLN A 58 10.36 -14.18 -15.78
C GLN A 58 10.62 -15.63 -16.21
N GLY A 59 9.68 -16.52 -15.90
CA GLY A 59 9.72 -17.92 -16.29
C GLY A 59 9.59 -18.06 -17.80
N ARG A 60 10.72 -18.35 -18.46
CA ARG A 60 10.77 -18.92 -19.80
C ARG A 60 10.02 -20.27 -19.78
N LEU A 61 8.87 -20.33 -20.45
CA LEU A 61 8.22 -21.53 -20.96
C LEU A 61 8.00 -21.32 -22.46
#